data_AF-A0A510IYY8-F1
#
_entry.id   AF-A0A510IYY8-F1
#
_cell.length_a   1.000
_cell.length_b   1.000
_cell.length_c   1.000
_cell.angle_alpha   90.00
_cell.angle_beta   90.00
_cell.angle_gamma   90.00
#
_symmetry.space_group_name_H-M   'P 1'
#
loop_
_entity.id
_entity.type
_entity.pdbx_description
1 polymer ?
#
loop_
_entity_poly.entity_id
_entity_poly.type
_entity_poly.pdbx_seq_one_letter_code
_entity_poly.pdbx_strand_id
1 'polypeptide(L)'
;MSLKKSLTAAIAAATISGFVNAETVDVGIVYTDQAAAYTGDISAKIDQYIAYANNSFKNNLVDIQLNLVGTASTSTDRRPTNSDIDTITASSSYKNWRASKNADMVILLGMAETNGNYITCGIAWVGQGSNGTMYASTRDEAYSITAVDCGYNTFVHELGHNMGLSHSTSQQGNPGVYSYGYGHGVQNRFTTIMAYPHVFGTTTQFDIFSDPDWVACDGLPCGERRNGVDISNAYRAIGPIVDDIAGYY
;
A
#
# COMPACT_ATOMS: atom_id res chain seq x y z
N MET A 1 -39.86 -0.29 59.23
CA MET A 1 -38.81 0.72 59.00
C MET A 1 -37.67 0.01 58.28
N SER A 2 -37.62 0.14 56.94
CA SER A 2 -36.69 -0.57 56.06
C SER A 2 -35.70 0.44 55.50
N LEU A 3 -34.41 0.29 55.76
CA LEU A 3 -33.36 0.98 55.01
C LEU A 3 -32.15 0.05 54.79
N LYS A 4 -32.18 -0.50 53.58
CA LYS A 4 -31.15 -1.05 52.71
C LYS A 4 -29.69 -0.78 53.10
N LYS A 5 -28.91 -1.85 53.19
CA LYS A 5 -27.43 -1.85 53.10
C LYS A 5 -27.01 -1.49 51.67
N SER A 6 -26.28 -0.39 51.52
CA SER A 6 -25.62 -0.02 50.27
C SER A 6 -24.28 -0.75 50.19
N LEU A 7 -24.17 -1.71 49.27
CA LEU A 7 -22.90 -2.35 48.91
C LEU A 7 -22.37 -1.64 47.66
N THR A 8 -21.38 -0.78 47.84
CA THR A 8 -20.70 -0.10 46.73
C THR A 8 -19.67 -1.06 46.14
N ALA A 9 -19.96 -1.65 44.99
CA ALA A 9 -18.99 -2.43 44.22
C ALA A 9 -18.13 -1.45 43.41
N ALA A 10 -16.85 -1.31 43.77
CA ALA A 10 -15.87 -0.63 42.95
C ALA A 10 -15.46 -1.56 41.81
N ILE A 11 -15.91 -1.27 40.59
CA ILE A 11 -15.41 -1.93 39.38
C ILE A 11 -14.09 -1.27 39.03
N ALA A 12 -12.98 -1.96 39.30
CA ALA A 12 -11.69 -1.60 38.74
C ALA A 12 -11.72 -1.97 37.25
N ALA A 13 -11.82 -0.96 36.37
CA ALA A 13 -11.61 -1.15 34.95
C ALA A 13 -10.12 -1.39 34.71
N ALA A 14 -9.74 -2.65 34.54
CA ALA A 14 -8.42 -3.00 34.03
C ALA A 14 -8.40 -2.69 32.53
N THR A 15 -7.76 -1.59 32.14
CA THR A 15 -7.39 -1.34 30.75
C THR A 15 -6.29 -2.31 30.38
N ILE A 16 -6.64 -3.41 29.71
CA ILE A 16 -5.67 -4.23 28.99
C ILE A 16 -5.25 -3.38 27.78
N SER A 17 -4.19 -2.58 27.95
CA SER A 17 -3.45 -2.05 26.81
C SER A 17 -2.71 -3.24 26.20
N GLY A 18 -3.37 -3.94 25.28
CA GLY A 18 -2.66 -4.79 24.33
C GLY A 18 -1.74 -3.88 23.54
N PHE A 19 -0.43 -4.11 23.63
CA PHE A 19 0.47 -3.67 22.58
C PHE A 19 0.08 -4.48 21.35
N VAL A 20 -0.73 -3.91 20.46
CA VAL A 20 -0.83 -4.43 19.09
C VAL A 20 0.54 -4.12 18.50
N ASN A 21 1.28 -5.17 18.14
CA ASN A 21 2.53 -5.00 17.41
C ASN A 21 2.18 -4.78 15.95
N ALA A 22 2.91 -3.88 15.28
CA ALA A 22 2.83 -3.74 13.83
C ALA A 22 2.95 -5.10 13.15
N GLU A 23 2.00 -5.40 12.28
CA GLU A 23 2.04 -6.61 11.50
C GLU A 23 3.20 -6.51 10.50
N THR A 24 4.01 -7.56 10.48
CA THR A 24 5.21 -7.59 9.64
C THR A 24 4.86 -8.18 8.29
N VAL A 25 5.13 -7.42 7.22
CA VAL A 25 4.96 -7.90 5.85
C VAL A 25 6.34 -8.13 5.26
N ASP A 26 6.63 -9.37 4.92
CA ASP A 26 7.91 -9.79 4.36
C ASP A 26 7.97 -9.45 2.87
N VAL A 27 8.89 -8.56 2.49
CA VAL A 27 9.04 -8.09 1.10
C VAL A 27 10.36 -8.56 0.49
N GLY A 28 10.28 -9.13 -0.71
CA GLY A 28 11.43 -9.42 -1.55
C GLY A 28 11.58 -8.35 -2.62
N ILE A 29 12.80 -7.84 -2.83
CA ILE A 29 13.06 -6.87 -3.90
C ILE A 29 13.94 -7.48 -5.00
N VAL A 30 13.44 -7.49 -6.23
CA VAL A 30 14.26 -7.73 -7.43
C VAL A 30 14.61 -6.38 -8.05
N TYR A 31 15.80 -6.21 -8.61
CA TYR A 31 16.15 -4.97 -9.31
C TYR A 31 16.80 -5.24 -10.67
N THR A 32 16.58 -4.35 -11.64
CA THR A 32 17.23 -4.44 -12.95
C THR A 32 18.64 -3.85 -12.92
N ASP A 33 19.50 -4.30 -13.84
CA ASP A 33 20.83 -3.70 -14.03
C ASP A 33 20.73 -2.19 -14.34
N GLN A 34 19.69 -1.76 -15.05
CA GLN A 34 19.42 -0.36 -15.37
C GLN A 34 19.09 0.45 -14.12
N ALA A 35 18.26 -0.08 -13.22
CA ALA A 35 17.95 0.54 -11.93
C ALA A 35 19.21 0.65 -11.05
N ALA A 36 20.04 -0.40 -11.02
CA ALA A 36 21.31 -0.37 -10.29
C ALA A 36 22.28 0.68 -10.85
N ALA A 37 22.40 0.76 -12.18
CA ALA A 37 23.26 1.74 -12.83
C ALA A 37 22.79 3.19 -12.60
N TYR A 38 21.47 3.44 -12.64
CA TYR A 38 20.90 4.77 -12.41
C TYR A 38 21.12 5.26 -10.97
N THR A 39 20.95 4.35 -10.01
CA THR A 39 21.03 4.69 -8.58
C THR A 39 22.46 4.83 -8.08
N GLY A 40 23.43 4.15 -8.71
CA GLY A 40 24.84 4.13 -8.29
C GLY A 40 25.10 3.27 -7.05
N ASP A 41 24.14 3.22 -6.11
CA ASP A 41 24.09 2.34 -4.96
C ASP A 41 22.66 1.80 -4.78
N ILE A 42 22.41 0.63 -5.37
CA ILE A 42 21.08 0.01 -5.35
C ILE A 42 20.68 -0.45 -3.95
N SER A 43 21.64 -0.86 -3.12
CA SER A 43 21.38 -1.28 -1.74
C SER A 43 20.89 -0.11 -0.91
N ALA A 44 21.58 1.04 -0.97
CA ALA A 44 21.12 2.25 -0.29
C ALA A 44 19.76 2.73 -0.81
N LYS A 45 19.49 2.61 -2.11
CA LYS A 45 18.18 2.95 -2.67
C LYS A 45 17.07 2.05 -2.14
N ILE A 46 17.32 0.74 -2.04
CA ILE A 46 16.39 -0.23 -1.46
C ILE A 46 16.08 0.11 0.00
N ASP A 47 17.11 0.38 0.81
CA ASP A 47 16.94 0.76 2.22
C ASP A 47 16.09 2.04 2.35
N GLN A 48 16.26 3.00 1.44
CA GLN A 48 15.44 4.21 1.40
C GLN A 48 13.98 3.91 1.05
N TYR A 49 13.69 3.00 0.12
CA TYR A 49 12.30 2.59 -0.18
C TYR A 49 11.62 1.94 1.03
N ILE A 50 12.30 1.00 1.68
CA ILE A 50 11.79 0.33 2.88
C ILE A 50 11.58 1.34 4.02
N ALA A 51 12.56 2.20 4.29
CA ALA A 51 12.45 3.22 5.33
C ALA A 51 11.33 4.22 5.03
N TYR A 52 11.19 4.66 3.78
CA TYR A 52 10.13 5.58 3.37
C TYR A 52 8.74 4.94 3.52
N ALA A 53 8.55 3.70 3.09
CA ALA A 53 7.28 3.00 3.22
C ALA A 53 6.87 2.82 4.68
N ASN A 54 7.80 2.37 5.54
CA ASN A 54 7.54 2.22 6.98
C ASN A 54 7.21 3.55 7.65
N ASN A 55 7.92 4.63 7.29
CA ASN A 55 7.59 5.97 7.77
C ASN A 55 6.22 6.42 7.26
N SER A 56 5.85 6.11 6.03
CA SER A 56 4.54 6.41 5.47
C SER A 56 3.43 5.69 6.23
N PHE A 57 3.53 4.37 6.46
CA PHE A 57 2.55 3.61 7.23
C PHE A 57 2.41 4.17 8.65
N LYS A 58 3.54 4.37 9.34
CA LYS A 58 3.57 4.95 10.69
C LYS A 58 2.91 6.34 10.75
N ASN A 59 3.25 7.23 9.81
CA ASN A 59 2.68 8.58 9.78
C ASN A 59 1.18 8.56 9.49
N ASN A 60 0.71 7.54 8.77
CA ASN A 60 -0.70 7.30 8.49
C ASN A 60 -1.44 6.50 9.55
N LEU A 61 -0.78 6.20 10.68
CA LEU A 61 -1.32 5.36 11.76
C LEU A 61 -1.73 3.95 11.30
N VAL A 62 -1.15 3.48 10.19
CA VAL A 62 -1.33 2.12 9.67
C VAL A 62 -0.27 1.23 10.32
N ASP A 63 -0.71 0.18 11.00
CA ASP A 63 0.15 -0.69 11.81
C ASP A 63 0.85 -1.78 10.96
N ILE A 64 1.64 -1.33 9.98
CA ILE A 64 2.42 -2.18 9.06
C ILE A 64 3.90 -1.88 9.22
N GLN A 65 4.69 -2.94 9.28
CA GLN A 65 6.14 -2.87 9.20
C GLN A 65 6.63 -3.78 8.06
N LEU A 66 7.23 -3.20 7.02
CA LEU A 66 7.91 -3.97 5.99
C LEU A 66 9.23 -4.51 6.52
N ASN A 67 9.48 -5.80 6.25
CA ASN A 67 10.73 -6.47 6.52
C ASN A 67 11.34 -6.97 5.20
N LEU A 68 12.55 -6.53 4.88
CA LEU A 68 13.24 -6.95 3.66
C LEU A 68 13.85 -8.34 3.85
N VAL A 69 13.24 -9.36 3.26
CA VAL A 69 13.67 -10.77 3.40
C VAL A 69 14.67 -11.22 2.34
N GLY A 70 14.85 -10.43 1.27
CA GLY A 70 15.89 -10.71 0.29
C GLY A 70 15.91 -9.77 -0.89
N THR A 71 17.07 -9.71 -1.54
CA THR A 71 17.27 -8.97 -2.79
C THR A 71 17.82 -9.89 -3.88
N ALA A 72 17.45 -9.64 -5.14
CA ALA A 72 18.05 -10.28 -6.31
C ALA A 72 18.17 -9.30 -7.47
N SER A 73 19.07 -9.56 -8.41
CA SER A 73 19.21 -8.78 -9.64
C SER A 73 18.70 -9.54 -10.86
N THR A 74 18.33 -8.79 -11.90
CA THR A 74 18.02 -9.31 -13.23
C THR A 74 18.63 -8.41 -14.31
N SER A 75 19.26 -9.02 -15.31
CA SER A 75 19.80 -8.29 -16.46
C SER A 75 18.74 -7.96 -17.52
N THR A 76 17.54 -8.56 -17.39
CA THR A 76 16.42 -8.24 -18.27
C THR A 76 15.84 -6.90 -17.83
N ASP A 77 15.81 -5.93 -18.74
CA ASP A 77 15.09 -4.68 -18.50
C ASP A 77 13.60 -4.99 -18.31
N ARG A 78 13.02 -4.44 -17.25
CA ARG A 78 11.62 -4.59 -16.88
C ARG A 78 11.12 -3.23 -16.43
N ARG A 79 10.03 -2.81 -17.05
CA ARG A 79 9.42 -1.50 -16.90
C ARG A 79 8.01 -1.67 -16.35
N PRO A 80 7.39 -0.62 -15.78
CA PRO A 80 6.03 -0.70 -15.27
C PRO A 80 5.01 -0.77 -16.41
N THR A 81 4.89 -1.95 -17.02
CA THR A 81 3.99 -2.27 -18.13
C THR A 81 3.18 -3.52 -17.82
N ASN A 82 1.99 -3.64 -18.42
CA ASN A 82 1.15 -4.84 -18.27
C ASN A 82 1.91 -6.12 -18.67
N SER A 83 2.67 -6.06 -19.77
CA SER A 83 3.44 -7.22 -20.25
C SER A 83 4.50 -7.67 -19.24
N ASP A 84 5.19 -6.73 -18.59
CA ASP A 84 6.26 -7.06 -17.65
C ASP A 84 5.71 -7.57 -16.32
N ILE A 85 4.65 -6.97 -15.79
CA ILE A 85 4.01 -7.46 -14.56
C ILE A 85 3.40 -8.84 -14.77
N ASP A 86 2.75 -9.09 -15.92
CA ASP A 86 2.27 -10.42 -16.31
C ASP A 86 3.43 -11.43 -16.34
N THR A 87 4.55 -11.02 -16.93
CA THR A 87 5.72 -11.90 -17.10
C THR A 87 6.38 -12.24 -15.77
N ILE A 88 6.60 -11.29 -14.86
CA ILE A 88 7.19 -11.59 -13.54
C ILE A 88 6.23 -12.46 -12.70
N THR A 89 4.93 -12.19 -12.79
CA THR A 89 3.89 -12.91 -12.03
C THR A 89 3.76 -14.35 -12.52
N ALA A 90 3.85 -14.60 -13.83
CA ALA A 90 3.74 -15.94 -14.40
C ALA A 90 5.03 -16.78 -14.26
N SER A 91 6.20 -16.13 -14.14
CA SER A 91 7.49 -16.81 -14.20
C SER A 91 7.78 -17.71 -13.00
N SER A 92 8.11 -18.98 -13.28
CA SER A 92 8.55 -19.92 -12.25
C SER A 92 9.81 -19.48 -11.52
N SER A 93 10.71 -18.71 -12.16
CA SER A 93 11.93 -18.23 -11.48
C SER A 93 11.61 -17.25 -10.36
N TYR A 94 10.72 -16.29 -10.61
CA TYR A 94 10.28 -15.31 -9.61
C TYR A 94 9.45 -15.97 -8.52
N LYS A 95 8.53 -16.89 -8.87
CA LYS A 95 7.76 -17.68 -7.90
C LYS A 95 8.64 -18.51 -6.97
N ASN A 96 9.60 -19.25 -7.53
CA ASN A 96 10.52 -20.08 -6.75
C ASN A 96 11.42 -19.21 -5.87
N TRP A 97 11.87 -18.06 -6.37
CA TRP A 97 12.65 -17.11 -5.58
C TRP A 97 11.82 -16.52 -4.42
N ARG A 98 10.60 -16.04 -4.69
CA ARG A 98 9.65 -15.54 -3.68
C ARG A 98 9.45 -16.57 -2.57
N ALA A 99 9.14 -17.82 -2.94
CA ALA A 99 8.97 -18.92 -1.99
C ALA A 99 10.26 -19.22 -1.20
N SER A 100 11.44 -19.14 -1.83
CA SER A 100 12.72 -19.38 -1.12
C SER A 100 13.06 -18.31 -0.08
N LYS A 101 12.40 -17.15 -0.14
CA LYS A 101 12.57 -16.03 0.79
C LYS A 101 11.45 -15.91 1.80
N ASN A 102 10.39 -16.72 1.67
CA ASN A 102 9.12 -16.52 2.34
C ASN A 102 8.61 -15.08 2.20
N ALA A 103 8.74 -14.50 1.00
CA ALA A 103 8.30 -13.13 0.77
C ALA A 103 6.79 -13.09 0.52
N ASP A 104 6.06 -12.38 1.38
CA ASP A 104 4.64 -12.08 1.21
C ASP A 104 4.41 -11.26 -0.07
N MET A 105 5.30 -10.34 -0.40
CA MET A 105 5.20 -9.53 -1.61
C MET A 105 6.53 -9.43 -2.35
N VAL A 106 6.49 -9.30 -3.68
CA VAL A 106 7.69 -9.09 -4.50
C VAL A 106 7.58 -7.81 -5.30
N ILE A 107 8.55 -6.92 -5.10
CA ILE A 107 8.64 -5.66 -5.84
C ILE A 107 9.85 -5.73 -6.78
N LEU A 108 9.63 -5.45 -8.05
CA LEU A 108 10.71 -5.24 -9.00
C LEU A 108 11.02 -3.74 -9.10
N LEU A 109 12.27 -3.36 -8.84
CA LEU A 109 12.79 -2.02 -9.07
C LEU A 109 13.37 -1.93 -10.48
N GLY A 110 12.71 -1.14 -11.32
CA GLY A 110 13.09 -0.88 -12.70
C GLY A 110 13.29 0.61 -12.95
N MET A 111 13.23 0.99 -14.21
CA MET A 111 13.21 2.39 -14.64
C MET A 111 11.82 2.73 -15.17
N ALA A 112 11.45 4.02 -15.23
CA ALA A 112 10.13 4.43 -15.69
C ALA A 112 9.88 4.03 -17.15
N GLU A 113 8.62 3.74 -17.49
CA GLU A 113 8.20 3.56 -18.87
C GLU A 113 7.79 4.91 -19.46
N THR A 114 8.26 5.23 -20.66
CA THR A 114 7.89 6.47 -21.35
C THR A 114 7.15 6.15 -22.64
N ASN A 115 5.90 6.61 -22.75
CA ASN A 115 5.11 6.53 -23.97
C ASN A 115 4.68 7.93 -24.41
N GLY A 116 5.48 8.53 -25.30
CA GLY A 116 5.30 9.91 -25.73
C GLY A 116 5.48 10.88 -24.55
N ASN A 117 4.42 11.62 -24.22
CA ASN A 117 4.42 12.57 -23.09
C ASN A 117 3.98 11.94 -21.76
N TYR A 118 3.65 10.64 -21.75
CA TYR A 118 3.21 9.93 -20.55
C TYR A 118 4.35 9.13 -19.96
N ILE A 119 4.55 9.28 -18.64
CA ILE A 119 5.52 8.53 -17.85
C ILE A 119 4.75 7.65 -16.89
N THR A 120 4.99 6.34 -16.93
CA THR A 120 4.48 5.39 -15.95
C THR A 120 5.59 5.07 -14.96
N CYS A 121 5.33 5.35 -13.68
CA CYS A 121 6.28 5.16 -12.59
C CYS A 121 6.12 3.82 -11.87
N GLY A 122 4.95 3.20 -11.97
CA GLY A 122 4.66 1.96 -11.26
C GLY A 122 3.47 1.22 -11.83
N ILE A 123 3.39 -0.07 -11.50
CA ILE A 123 2.26 -0.93 -11.76
C ILE A 123 2.24 -2.06 -10.73
N ALA A 124 1.04 -2.42 -10.28
CA ALA A 124 0.82 -3.50 -9.34
C ALA A 124 -0.50 -4.21 -9.63
N TRP A 125 -0.59 -5.47 -9.21
CA TRP A 125 -1.88 -6.13 -9.11
C TRP A 125 -2.65 -5.59 -7.91
N VAL A 126 -3.93 -5.30 -8.13
CA VAL A 126 -4.81 -4.86 -7.05
C VAL A 126 -5.37 -6.07 -6.33
N GLY A 127 -5.10 -6.18 -5.03
CA GLY A 127 -5.65 -7.23 -4.20
C GLY A 127 -7.18 -7.26 -4.24
N GLN A 128 -7.75 -8.42 -4.53
CA GLN A 128 -9.19 -8.59 -4.68
C GLN A 128 -9.76 -9.38 -3.51
N GLY A 129 -10.98 -9.05 -3.11
CA GLY A 129 -11.63 -9.77 -2.02
C GLY A 129 -13.11 -9.42 -1.90
N SER A 130 -13.73 -9.94 -0.85
CA SER A 130 -15.12 -9.64 -0.52
C SER A 130 -15.34 -9.84 0.98
N ASN A 131 -16.28 -9.07 1.54
CA ASN A 131 -16.64 -9.10 2.96
C ASN A 131 -15.44 -8.90 3.92
N GLY A 132 -14.42 -8.16 3.48
CA GLY A 132 -13.23 -7.88 4.29
C GLY A 132 -12.21 -9.02 4.33
N THR A 133 -12.24 -9.93 3.36
CA THR A 133 -11.24 -10.99 3.22
C THR A 133 -10.74 -11.04 1.78
N MET A 134 -9.43 -11.13 1.60
CA MET A 134 -8.81 -11.33 0.29
C MET A 134 -9.12 -12.72 -0.29
N TYR A 135 -9.21 -12.81 -1.61
CA TYR A 135 -9.31 -14.11 -2.29
C TYR A 135 -7.97 -14.84 -2.21
N ALA A 136 -8.01 -16.17 -2.05
CA ALA A 136 -6.78 -16.97 -2.04
C ALA A 136 -5.96 -16.82 -3.34
N SER A 137 -6.60 -16.53 -4.47
CA SER A 137 -5.93 -16.27 -5.75
C SER A 137 -5.09 -14.99 -5.73
N THR A 138 -5.45 -14.00 -4.91
CA THR A 138 -4.73 -12.72 -4.81
C THR A 138 -3.33 -12.89 -4.23
N ARG A 139 -3.11 -13.90 -3.38
CA ARG A 139 -1.77 -14.23 -2.87
C ARG A 139 -0.75 -14.40 -3.99
N ASP A 140 -1.14 -15.11 -5.04
CA ASP A 140 -0.24 -15.45 -6.14
C ASP A 140 0.05 -14.23 -7.04
N GLU A 141 -0.66 -13.11 -6.83
CA GLU A 141 -0.57 -11.86 -7.58
C GLU A 141 0.10 -10.73 -6.78
N ALA A 142 0.62 -10.96 -5.57
CA ALA A 142 1.30 -9.92 -4.77
C ALA A 142 2.68 -9.50 -5.34
N TYR A 143 2.65 -8.93 -6.54
CA TYR A 143 3.77 -8.43 -7.33
C TYR A 143 3.52 -6.98 -7.76
N SER A 144 4.60 -6.22 -7.85
CA SER A 144 4.59 -4.88 -8.41
C SER A 144 5.92 -4.53 -9.09
N ILE A 145 5.89 -3.49 -9.91
CA ILE A 145 7.08 -2.87 -10.53
C ILE A 145 7.08 -1.40 -10.14
N THR A 146 8.19 -0.88 -9.62
CA THR A 146 8.37 0.53 -9.28
C THR A 146 9.63 1.07 -9.95
N ALA A 147 9.53 2.26 -10.52
CA ALA A 147 10.62 2.95 -11.17
C ALA A 147 11.50 3.73 -10.18
N VAL A 148 12.83 3.54 -10.24
CA VAL A 148 13.79 4.18 -9.32
C VAL A 148 14.09 5.65 -9.65
N ASP A 149 13.73 6.08 -10.85
CA ASP A 149 13.79 7.45 -11.35
C ASP A 149 12.48 8.23 -11.11
N CYS A 150 11.55 7.64 -10.36
CA CYS A 150 10.34 8.28 -9.84
C CYS A 150 10.41 8.49 -8.32
N GLY A 151 9.40 9.18 -7.75
CA GLY A 151 9.33 9.45 -6.32
C GLY A 151 9.03 8.20 -5.47
N TYR A 152 9.47 8.20 -4.20
CA TYR A 152 9.22 7.09 -3.27
C TYR A 152 7.73 6.83 -3.00
N ASN A 153 6.86 7.83 -3.15
CA ASN A 153 5.41 7.69 -3.01
C ASN A 153 4.84 6.59 -3.94
N THR A 154 5.40 6.45 -5.15
CA THR A 154 4.99 5.38 -6.08
C THR A 154 5.18 4.00 -5.48
N PHE A 155 6.26 3.75 -4.74
CA PHE A 155 6.47 2.45 -4.10
C PHE A 155 5.35 2.13 -3.09
N VAL A 156 4.95 3.11 -2.28
CA VAL A 156 3.85 2.95 -1.32
C VAL A 156 2.49 2.81 -2.02
N HIS A 157 2.30 3.52 -3.14
CA HIS A 157 1.13 3.38 -4.00
C HIS A 157 0.98 1.95 -4.53
N GLU A 158 2.06 1.39 -5.09
CA GLU A 158 2.04 0.02 -5.61
C GLU A 158 1.84 -1.03 -4.51
N LEU A 159 2.45 -0.84 -3.33
CA LEU A 159 2.16 -1.68 -2.16
C LEU A 159 0.69 -1.60 -1.77
N GLY A 160 0.10 -0.40 -1.78
CA GLY A 160 -1.31 -0.18 -1.51
C GLY A 160 -2.21 -0.97 -2.46
N HIS A 161 -1.88 -1.03 -3.75
CA HIS A 161 -2.58 -1.88 -4.71
C HIS A 161 -2.51 -3.35 -4.32
N ASN A 162 -1.34 -3.90 -4.06
CA ASN A 162 -1.24 -5.29 -3.62
C ASN A 162 -2.02 -5.54 -2.31
N MET A 163 -2.14 -4.54 -1.45
CA MET A 163 -2.95 -4.55 -0.22
C MET A 163 -4.45 -4.28 -0.44
N GLY A 164 -4.91 -4.26 -1.68
CA GLY A 164 -6.32 -4.17 -2.04
C GLY A 164 -6.89 -2.76 -2.01
N LEU A 165 -6.04 -1.75 -2.12
CA LEU A 165 -6.44 -0.37 -2.35
C LEU A 165 -6.49 -0.04 -3.84
N SER A 166 -7.41 0.84 -4.18
CA SER A 166 -7.63 1.31 -5.54
C SER A 166 -7.45 2.82 -5.62
N HIS A 167 -7.44 3.28 -6.86
CA HIS A 167 -7.38 4.69 -7.18
C HIS A 167 -8.52 5.53 -6.59
N SER A 168 -8.54 6.84 -6.80
CA SER A 168 -9.74 7.60 -6.39
C SER A 168 -11.00 7.14 -7.12
N THR A 169 -12.17 7.43 -6.54
CA THR A 169 -13.46 7.16 -7.18
C THR A 169 -13.62 7.88 -8.52
N SER A 170 -12.95 9.02 -8.72
CA SER A 170 -12.91 9.76 -9.99
C SER A 170 -12.15 9.04 -11.11
N GLN A 171 -11.27 8.11 -10.77
CA GLN A 171 -10.48 7.33 -11.72
C GLN A 171 -11.16 6.05 -12.18
N GLN A 172 -12.30 5.68 -11.57
CA GLN A 172 -13.05 4.45 -11.82
C GLN A 172 -12.22 3.17 -11.55
N GLY A 173 -12.89 2.09 -11.17
CA GLY A 173 -12.22 0.83 -10.87
C GLY A 173 -12.98 -0.01 -9.85
N ASN A 174 -12.52 -1.24 -9.64
CA ASN A 174 -12.99 -2.07 -8.52
C ASN A 174 -12.33 -1.54 -7.23
N PRO A 175 -13.05 -1.38 -6.11
CA PRO A 175 -12.48 -0.91 -4.86
C PRO A 175 -11.49 -1.89 -4.18
N GLY A 176 -11.28 -3.08 -4.72
CA GLY A 176 -10.43 -4.11 -4.13
C GLY A 176 -11.22 -4.96 -3.14
N VAL A 177 -10.80 -4.99 -1.88
CA VAL A 177 -11.45 -5.85 -0.85
C VAL A 177 -12.63 -5.17 -0.16
N TYR A 178 -12.47 -3.88 0.17
CA TYR A 178 -13.50 -3.07 0.83
C TYR A 178 -14.06 -2.05 -0.13
N SER A 179 -15.38 -1.86 -0.17
CA SER A 179 -16.04 -0.95 -1.11
C SER A 179 -15.62 0.53 -1.04
N TYR A 180 -14.88 0.90 0.01
CA TYR A 180 -14.36 2.23 0.29
C TYR A 180 -12.83 2.31 0.21
N GLY A 181 -12.14 1.27 -0.27
CA GLY A 181 -10.68 1.16 -0.38
C GLY A 181 -10.06 2.05 -1.46
N TYR A 182 -10.58 3.27 -1.64
CA TYR A 182 -10.15 4.19 -2.68
C TYR A 182 -9.30 5.33 -2.14
N GLY A 183 -8.35 5.79 -2.95
CA GLY A 183 -7.75 7.12 -2.79
C GLY A 183 -8.77 8.27 -2.84
N HIS A 184 -8.29 9.48 -2.62
CA HIS A 184 -9.11 10.69 -2.61
C HIS A 184 -8.32 11.86 -3.21
N GLY A 185 -9.03 12.81 -3.78
CA GLY A 185 -8.46 14.04 -4.27
C GLY A 185 -9.51 15.13 -4.40
N VAL A 186 -9.04 16.37 -4.36
CA VAL A 186 -9.86 17.56 -4.56
C VAL A 186 -9.24 18.37 -5.70
N GLN A 187 -10.08 18.71 -6.68
CA GLN A 187 -9.64 19.38 -7.90
C GLN A 187 -8.84 20.65 -7.61
N ASN A 188 -7.64 20.74 -8.20
CA ASN A 188 -6.69 21.83 -8.07
C ASN A 188 -6.25 22.14 -6.63
N ARG A 189 -6.33 21.14 -5.75
CA ARG A 189 -5.91 21.24 -4.34
C ARG A 189 -4.92 20.15 -3.99
N PHE A 190 -5.40 18.91 -3.89
CA PHE A 190 -4.58 17.80 -3.43
C PHE A 190 -5.04 16.43 -3.93
N THR A 191 -4.15 15.46 -3.81
CA THR A 191 -4.47 14.02 -3.87
C THR A 191 -3.82 13.27 -2.71
N THR A 192 -4.42 12.16 -2.30
CA THR A 192 -3.82 11.18 -1.38
C THR A 192 -2.96 10.18 -2.14
N ILE A 193 -2.23 9.32 -1.42
CA ILE A 193 -1.26 8.35 -1.98
C ILE A 193 -1.86 7.60 -3.18
N MET A 194 -3.07 7.06 -3.03
CA MET A 194 -3.69 6.22 -4.06
C MET A 194 -4.34 7.01 -5.22
N ALA A 195 -4.37 8.34 -5.21
CA ALA A 195 -5.03 9.12 -6.26
C ALA A 195 -4.03 9.76 -7.24
N TYR A 196 -4.34 9.71 -8.54
CA TYR A 196 -3.47 10.28 -9.57
C TYR A 196 -3.56 11.81 -9.60
N PRO A 197 -2.46 12.54 -9.34
CA PRO A 197 -2.47 14.01 -9.30
C PRO A 197 -3.06 14.65 -10.56
N HIS A 198 -2.70 14.11 -11.74
CA HIS A 198 -3.09 14.66 -13.04
C HIS A 198 -4.60 14.59 -13.32
N VAL A 199 -5.33 13.66 -12.69
CA VAL A 199 -6.80 13.57 -12.81
C VAL A 199 -7.47 14.72 -12.07
N PHE A 200 -6.81 15.25 -11.03
CA PHE A 200 -7.30 16.34 -10.20
C PHE A 200 -6.70 17.70 -10.58
N GLY A 201 -6.02 17.82 -11.72
CA GLY A 201 -5.43 19.07 -12.19
C GLY A 201 -4.09 19.36 -11.54
N THR A 202 -3.83 20.62 -11.16
CA THR A 202 -2.58 20.99 -10.47
C THR A 202 -2.75 20.79 -8.97
N THR A 203 -2.21 19.70 -8.44
CA THR A 203 -2.41 19.27 -7.05
C THR A 203 -1.10 19.02 -6.32
N THR A 204 -1.13 19.18 -5.00
CA THR A 204 -0.10 18.60 -4.13
C THR A 204 -0.49 17.17 -3.80
N GLN A 205 0.38 16.20 -4.11
CA GLN A 205 0.17 14.83 -3.63
C GLN A 205 0.69 14.73 -2.19
N PHE A 206 -0.19 14.38 -1.26
CA PHE A 206 0.19 14.12 0.13
C PHE A 206 0.56 12.65 0.31
N ASP A 207 1.56 12.40 1.16
CA ASP A 207 1.94 11.08 1.66
C ASP A 207 0.96 10.60 2.75
N ILE A 208 -0.33 10.71 2.44
CA ILE A 208 -1.45 10.36 3.31
C ILE A 208 -2.35 9.36 2.59
N PHE A 209 -2.79 8.28 3.26
CA PHE A 209 -3.88 7.42 2.81
C PHE A 209 -5.21 8.13 3.06
N SER A 210 -6.20 7.92 2.20
CA SER A 210 -7.48 8.60 2.38
C SER A 210 -8.15 8.20 3.70
N ASP A 211 -8.59 9.21 4.43
CA ASP A 211 -9.33 9.10 5.67
C ASP A 211 -10.29 10.30 5.78
N PRO A 212 -11.62 10.09 5.76
CA PRO A 212 -12.60 11.18 5.87
C PRO A 212 -12.63 11.85 7.25
N ASP A 213 -12.05 11.23 8.29
CA ASP A 213 -11.94 11.83 9.63
C ASP A 213 -10.69 12.70 9.79
N TRP A 214 -9.69 12.53 8.92
CA TRP A 214 -8.44 13.26 9.02
C TRP A 214 -8.43 14.54 8.19
N VAL A 215 -8.36 15.70 8.86
CA VAL A 215 -8.36 17.03 8.23
C VAL A 215 -6.93 17.58 8.12
N ALA A 216 -6.06 16.83 7.43
CA ALA A 216 -4.67 17.24 7.16
C ALA A 216 -4.42 17.61 5.69
N CYS A 217 -5.40 17.41 4.81
CA CYS A 217 -5.26 17.62 3.37
C CYS A 217 -5.68 19.03 2.99
N ASP A 218 -4.79 20.00 3.25
CA ASP A 218 -5.00 21.42 2.94
C ASP A 218 -6.27 22.00 3.62
N GLY A 219 -6.44 21.66 4.90
CA GLY A 219 -7.59 22.05 5.72
C GLY A 219 -8.91 21.37 5.36
N LEU A 220 -8.88 20.38 4.46
CA LEU A 220 -10.01 19.56 4.05
C LEU A 220 -9.85 18.11 4.55
N PRO A 221 -10.97 17.36 4.66
CA PRO A 221 -10.90 15.92 4.88
C PRO A 221 -10.05 15.23 3.82
N CYS A 222 -9.22 14.27 4.24
CA CYS A 222 -8.38 13.46 3.36
C CYS A 222 -9.15 12.32 2.67
N GLY A 223 -10.46 12.21 2.90
CA GLY A 223 -11.33 11.18 2.33
C GLY A 223 -12.76 11.69 2.14
N GLU A 224 -13.63 10.82 1.65
CA GLU A 224 -15.03 11.16 1.38
C GLU A 224 -15.99 10.27 2.18
N ARG A 225 -17.00 10.89 2.77
CA ARG A 225 -18.22 10.22 3.25
C ARG A 225 -19.45 10.77 2.53
N ARG A 226 -20.38 9.87 2.20
CA ARG A 226 -21.69 10.23 1.64
C ARG A 226 -22.78 9.62 2.49
N ASN A 227 -23.64 10.46 3.05
CA ASN A 227 -24.73 10.04 3.94
C ASN A 227 -24.26 9.16 5.12
N GLY A 228 -23.09 9.49 5.69
CA GLY A 228 -22.50 8.73 6.80
C GLY A 228 -21.81 7.41 6.41
N VAL A 229 -21.72 7.10 5.11
CA VAL A 229 -21.03 5.91 4.59
C VAL A 229 -19.70 6.32 3.98
N ASP A 230 -18.64 5.58 4.30
CA ASP A 230 -17.30 5.77 3.71
C ASP A 230 -17.34 5.51 2.20
N ILE A 231 -16.79 6.45 1.42
CA ILE A 231 -16.61 6.35 -0.03
C ILE A 231 -15.12 6.23 -0.37
N SER A 232 -14.26 7.01 0.31
CA SER A 232 -12.81 6.95 0.16
C SER A 232 -12.16 6.94 1.54
N ASN A 233 -11.80 5.75 2.02
CA ASN A 233 -11.19 5.51 3.31
C ASN A 233 -10.16 4.36 3.23
N ALA A 234 -9.06 4.61 2.52
CA ALA A 234 -7.98 3.66 2.33
C ALA A 234 -7.29 3.29 3.66
N TYR A 235 -7.19 4.24 4.60
CA TYR A 235 -6.68 3.98 5.94
C TYR A 235 -7.45 2.84 6.63
N ARG A 236 -8.78 2.91 6.62
CA ARG A 236 -9.62 1.87 7.22
C ARG A 236 -9.60 0.56 6.42
N ALA A 237 -9.43 0.64 5.10
CA ALA A 237 -9.46 -0.53 4.23
C ALA A 237 -8.16 -1.34 4.31
N ILE A 238 -7.00 -0.70 4.49
CA ILE A 238 -5.71 -1.39 4.43
C ILE A 238 -5.44 -2.22 5.70
N GLY A 239 -5.74 -1.68 6.88
CA GLY A 239 -5.37 -2.28 8.17
C GLY A 239 -5.81 -3.74 8.33
N PRO A 240 -7.10 -4.07 8.16
CA PRO A 240 -7.59 -5.44 8.34
C PRO A 240 -7.05 -6.46 7.32
N ILE A 241 -6.53 -5.99 6.19
CA ILE A 241 -6.04 -6.84 5.10
C ILE A 241 -4.58 -7.22 5.30
N VAL A 242 -3.87 -6.51 6.17
CA VAL A 242 -2.48 -6.83 6.50
C VAL A 242 -2.39 -8.24 7.08
N ASP A 243 -3.34 -8.64 7.93
CA ASP A 243 -3.43 -10.00 8.48
C ASP A 243 -3.61 -11.07 7.39
N ASP A 244 -4.30 -10.73 6.29
CA ASP A 244 -4.48 -11.64 5.16
C ASP A 244 -3.18 -11.78 4.34
N ILE A 245 -2.31 -10.76 4.34
CA ILE A 245 -1.06 -10.70 3.56
C ILE A 245 0.13 -11.21 4.35
N ALA A 246 0.25 -10.83 5.62
CA ALA A 246 1.31 -11.27 6.52
C ALA A 246 1.14 -12.78 6.76
N GLY A 247 2.03 -13.58 6.18
CA GLY A 247 1.92 -15.05 6.19
C GLY A 247 1.35 -15.65 4.91
N TYR A 248 1.41 -14.91 3.80
CA TYR A 248 1.34 -15.50 2.46
C TYR A 248 2.41 -16.59 2.27
N TYR A 249 3.54 -16.49 2.97
CA TYR A 249 4.56 -17.53 3.06
C TYR A 249 5.11 -17.78 4.48
#